data_AF-A0A813F3R6-F1
#
_entry.id   AF-A0A813F3R6-F1
#
_cell.length_a   1.000
_cell.length_b   1.000
_cell.length_c   1.000
_cell.angle_alpha   90.00
_cell.angle_beta   90.00
_cell.angle_gamma   90.00
#
_symmetry.space_group_name_H-M   'P 1'
#
loop_
_entity.id
_entity.type
_entity.pdbx_description
1 polymer ?
#
loop_
_entity_poly.entity_id
_entity_poly.type
_entity_poly.pdbx_seq_one_letter_code
_entity_poly.pdbx_strand_id
1 'polypeptide(L)'
;MSGCPALVAKRLLSTRLVHSWLWSPLQAGRPLCVGVRVPLSSVTLHRSYRSQVVSRTVSSTQLQHEVGRWDQPIEAEDEVEISHPVCDLEGGSVISEFQDHVDLDQLKILIDTARCRPITRKPSAHRKPNEAGEWLCGPCGQFLPAEAFHVRDRGADSDRVRLAYACKHCNRDRFRAYYRTLRGYAAHLVCSARSRSRQWGKPCELTAMDILDMIWKQKGRCAYSGIPVELLLPNSHWRSSLERRENAHGYCRENCVLVAGEFNSSDYSRCPGVIKAEITGTAQWSAEKVQSVFHLRQQNTDLLQLFGDIKQARSKPKFSAIRLTKLPNSEGELPCSKCRVYKPISDFNKQSVATVAMGVSSYCRECAAGHQRMHRSTLRGHVQSLLAKARSRSRSRDQAFGVSFDDLLDMLWQQQGRCYYSGIPLQYKQLHTHWRMSLERIDNLVGYTLDNCVLIAIEFNTSDWSRMSATADVFGTAQWSRAKAEHVWGREQVKFPTA
;
A
#
# COMPACT_ATOMS: atom_id res chain seq x y z
N MET A 1 -34.07 45.13 15.48
CA MET A 1 -34.91 43.95 15.20
C MET A 1 -34.74 43.62 13.72
N SER A 2 -33.79 42.74 13.43
CA SER A 2 -33.30 42.41 12.08
C SER A 2 -34.15 41.33 11.44
N GLY A 3 -34.79 41.67 10.31
CA GLY A 3 -35.50 40.73 9.45
C GLY A 3 -34.52 39.98 8.53
N CYS A 4 -34.75 38.68 8.38
CA CYS A 4 -33.96 37.76 7.57
C CYS A 4 -34.86 37.23 6.44
N PRO A 5 -34.56 37.43 5.14
CA PRO A 5 -35.36 36.85 4.08
C PRO A 5 -34.84 35.47 3.63
N ALA A 6 -35.81 34.60 3.36
CA ALA A 6 -35.68 33.21 2.98
C ALA A 6 -35.04 33.01 1.59
N LEU A 7 -34.15 32.02 1.50
CA LEU A 7 -33.60 31.50 0.24
C LEU A 7 -34.51 30.41 -0.34
N VAL A 8 -35.07 30.70 -1.51
CA VAL A 8 -35.85 29.77 -2.35
C VAL A 8 -34.90 28.87 -3.14
N ALA A 9 -35.00 27.55 -2.94
CA ALA A 9 -34.25 26.55 -3.68
C ALA A 9 -34.94 26.24 -5.03
N LYS A 10 -34.31 26.62 -6.15
CA LYS A 10 -34.69 26.17 -7.50
C LYS A 10 -34.12 24.77 -7.77
N ARG A 11 -35.00 23.79 -7.96
CA ARG A 11 -34.70 22.47 -8.54
C ARG A 11 -34.40 22.64 -10.03
N LEU A 12 -33.22 22.22 -10.47
CA LEU A 12 -32.90 22.02 -11.89
C LEU A 12 -33.15 20.54 -12.25
N LEU A 13 -34.12 20.31 -13.13
CA LEU A 13 -34.34 19.06 -13.84
C LEU A 13 -33.38 19.04 -15.05
N SER A 14 -32.45 18.09 -15.07
CA SER A 14 -31.60 17.80 -16.23
C SER A 14 -32.16 16.59 -16.96
N THR A 15 -32.85 16.86 -18.07
CA THR A 15 -33.28 15.91 -19.10
C THR A 15 -32.07 15.18 -19.71
N ARG A 16 -32.17 13.85 -19.82
CA ARG A 16 -31.20 13.01 -20.55
C ARG A 16 -31.55 13.03 -22.03
N LEU A 17 -30.67 13.62 -22.84
CA LEU A 17 -30.66 13.46 -24.30
C LEU A 17 -30.00 12.12 -24.65
N VAL A 18 -30.74 11.30 -25.38
CA VAL A 18 -30.27 10.04 -25.97
C VAL A 18 -29.70 10.37 -27.35
N HIS A 19 -28.37 10.28 -27.51
CA HIS A 19 -27.74 10.32 -28.83
C HIS A 19 -27.63 8.90 -29.39
N SER A 20 -28.42 8.61 -30.43
CA SER A 20 -28.26 7.44 -31.29
C SER A 20 -27.03 7.63 -32.19
N TRP A 21 -26.08 6.70 -32.13
CA TRP A 21 -25.01 6.59 -33.11
C TRP A 21 -25.41 5.56 -34.16
N LEU A 22 -25.61 6.03 -35.39
CA LEU A 22 -25.77 5.22 -36.59
C LEU A 22 -24.40 4.65 -37.00
N TRP A 23 -24.33 3.33 -37.11
CA TRP A 23 -23.22 2.61 -37.74
C TRP A 23 -23.42 2.62 -39.27
N SER A 24 -22.37 2.96 -40.02
CA SER A 24 -22.21 2.63 -41.44
C SER A 24 -21.03 1.67 -41.59
N PRO A 25 -21.13 0.61 -42.43
CA PRO A 25 -20.10 -0.41 -42.54
C PRO A 25 -19.01 0.02 -43.54
N LEU A 26 -17.76 -0.03 -43.09
CA LEU A 26 -16.56 0.09 -43.93
C LEU A 26 -16.17 -1.28 -44.48
N GLN A 27 -15.78 -1.25 -45.75
CA GLN A 27 -15.52 -2.38 -46.64
C GLN A 27 -14.27 -3.19 -46.25
N ALA A 28 -14.35 -4.48 -46.55
CA ALA A 28 -13.33 -5.50 -46.32
C ALA A 28 -12.09 -5.30 -47.21
N GLY A 29 -10.92 -5.17 -46.58
CA GLY A 29 -9.61 -5.32 -47.21
C GLY A 29 -8.94 -6.61 -46.73
N ARG A 30 -8.51 -7.46 -47.69
CA ARG A 30 -7.86 -8.76 -47.49
C ARG A 30 -6.45 -8.60 -46.88
N PRO A 31 -5.99 -9.51 -46.00
CA PRO A 31 -4.58 -9.58 -45.62
C PRO A 31 -3.80 -10.55 -46.53
N LEU A 32 -2.63 -10.08 -47.00
CA LEU A 32 -1.57 -10.89 -47.61
C LEU A 32 -0.79 -11.61 -46.50
N CYS A 33 -0.85 -12.95 -46.51
CA CYS A 33 -0.02 -13.80 -45.66
C CYS A 33 1.39 -13.94 -46.27
N VAL A 34 2.41 -13.47 -45.55
CA VAL A 34 3.81 -13.86 -45.80
C VAL A 34 4.19 -14.87 -44.72
N GLY A 35 4.31 -16.13 -45.14
CA GLY A 35 4.68 -17.25 -44.26
C GLY A 35 6.20 -17.34 -44.07
N VAL A 36 6.65 -17.30 -42.82
CA VAL A 36 7.99 -17.71 -42.42
C VAL A 36 7.85 -19.02 -41.64
N ARG A 37 8.38 -20.11 -42.20
CA ARG A 37 8.46 -21.42 -41.56
C ARG A 37 9.69 -21.47 -40.66
N VAL A 38 9.52 -21.94 -39.42
CA VAL A 38 10.61 -22.36 -38.53
C VAL A 38 10.31 -23.81 -38.10
N PRO A 39 11.27 -24.74 -38.16
CA PRO A 39 11.00 -26.14 -37.86
C PRO A 39 10.96 -26.41 -36.35
N LEU A 40 9.94 -27.18 -35.93
CA LEU A 40 9.81 -27.76 -34.60
C LEU A 40 10.58 -29.08 -34.55
N SER A 41 11.55 -29.18 -33.64
CA SER A 41 12.16 -30.45 -33.24
C SER A 41 11.40 -31.03 -32.05
N SER A 42 10.84 -32.22 -32.25
CA SER A 42 10.19 -33.08 -31.26
C SER A 42 11.20 -33.66 -30.26
N VAL A 43 10.91 -33.53 -28.96
CA VAL A 43 11.49 -34.41 -27.93
C VAL A 43 10.37 -34.99 -27.09
N THR A 44 10.17 -36.29 -27.25
CA THR A 44 9.26 -37.13 -26.46
C THR A 44 10.02 -37.61 -25.22
N LEU A 45 9.50 -37.34 -24.02
CA LEU A 45 9.99 -37.97 -22.79
C LEU A 45 8.79 -38.42 -21.94
N HIS A 46 8.50 -39.72 -22.05
CA HIS A 46 7.71 -40.45 -21.07
C HIS A 46 8.55 -40.66 -19.80
N ARG A 47 8.03 -40.26 -18.63
CA ARG A 47 8.43 -40.89 -17.36
C ARG A 47 7.24 -40.93 -16.39
N SER A 48 6.76 -42.14 -16.16
CA SER A 48 5.90 -42.54 -15.06
C SER A 48 6.71 -42.54 -13.77
N TYR A 49 6.21 -41.89 -12.71
CA TYR A 49 6.72 -42.06 -11.34
C TYR A 49 5.61 -42.60 -10.44
N ARG A 50 5.76 -43.87 -10.03
CA ARG A 50 5.12 -44.45 -8.85
C ARG A 50 5.95 -44.05 -7.62
N SER A 51 5.36 -43.34 -6.67
CA SER A 51 5.95 -43.14 -5.34
C SER A 51 5.43 -44.21 -4.38
N GLN A 52 6.35 -45.00 -3.84
CA GLN A 52 6.10 -45.85 -2.68
C GLN A 52 6.16 -45.00 -1.41
N VAL A 53 5.15 -45.11 -0.56
CA VAL A 53 5.08 -44.50 0.76
C VAL A 53 5.75 -45.44 1.76
N VAL A 54 6.85 -45.00 2.37
CA VAL A 54 7.43 -45.65 3.55
C VAL A 54 7.03 -44.84 4.77
N SER A 55 6.11 -45.39 5.57
CA SER A 55 5.70 -44.87 6.86
C SER A 55 6.73 -45.24 7.93
N ARG A 56 7.36 -44.24 8.57
CA ARG A 56 8.05 -44.40 9.85
C ARG A 56 7.23 -43.74 10.94
N THR A 57 6.71 -44.56 11.85
CA THR A 57 6.13 -44.17 13.13
C THR A 57 7.25 -43.86 14.12
N VAL A 58 7.17 -42.71 14.79
CA VAL A 58 7.96 -42.40 15.98
C VAL A 58 6.96 -42.04 17.08
N SER A 59 6.96 -42.81 18.17
CA SER A 59 6.24 -42.47 19.39
C SER A 59 7.06 -41.47 20.18
N SER A 60 6.38 -40.49 20.78
CA SER A 60 6.99 -39.52 21.69
C SER A 60 6.09 -39.39 22.92
N THR A 61 6.75 -39.57 24.04
CA THR A 61 6.27 -39.79 25.40
C THR A 61 5.81 -38.50 26.07
N GLN A 62 4.89 -38.64 27.02
CA GLN A 62 4.30 -37.61 27.88
C GLN A 62 5.34 -36.75 28.62
N LEU A 63 5.11 -35.43 28.65
CA LEU A 63 5.70 -34.50 29.61
C LEU A 63 4.56 -33.78 30.34
N GLN A 64 4.56 -33.92 31.67
CA GLN A 64 3.63 -33.27 32.59
C GLN A 64 4.06 -31.81 32.81
N HIS A 65 3.10 -30.90 32.82
CA HIS A 65 3.29 -29.48 33.15
C HIS A 65 3.09 -29.26 34.66
N GLU A 66 4.11 -28.71 35.32
CA GLU A 66 3.96 -28.06 36.63
C GLU A 66 3.60 -26.58 36.44
N VAL A 67 2.61 -26.12 37.21
CA VAL A 67 2.11 -24.74 37.23
C VAL A 67 2.63 -24.06 38.50
N GLY A 68 3.64 -23.20 38.36
CA GLY A 68 4.15 -22.36 39.44
C GLY A 68 3.49 -20.98 39.46
N ARG A 69 2.89 -20.62 40.60
CA ARG A 69 2.38 -19.29 40.94
C ARG A 69 3.53 -18.29 41.14
N TRP A 70 3.36 -17.07 40.65
CA TRP A 70 4.17 -15.91 41.04
C TRP A 70 3.24 -14.77 41.43
N ASP A 71 3.19 -14.48 42.73
CA ASP A 71 2.71 -13.21 43.28
C ASP A 71 3.85 -12.70 44.16
N GLN A 72 4.50 -11.59 43.77
CA GLN A 72 5.02 -10.54 44.66
C GLN A 72 5.29 -9.25 43.86
N PRO A 73 5.04 -8.06 44.45
CA PRO A 73 5.24 -6.77 43.81
C PRO A 73 6.71 -6.31 43.93
N ILE A 74 7.24 -5.70 42.88
CA ILE A 74 8.55 -5.04 42.87
C ILE A 74 8.33 -3.54 43.02
N GLU A 75 8.99 -2.96 44.01
CA GLU A 75 9.03 -1.53 44.30
C GLU A 75 9.81 -0.76 43.22
N ALA A 76 9.43 0.51 43.06
CA ALA A 76 10.02 1.45 42.14
C ALA A 76 11.35 1.99 42.68
N GLU A 77 12.35 2.18 41.80
CA GLU A 77 13.15 3.40 41.68
C GLU A 77 14.14 3.31 40.50
N ASP A 78 14.64 4.48 40.10
CA ASP A 78 15.68 4.83 39.13
C ASP A 78 15.28 5.19 37.68
N GLU A 79 15.52 6.47 37.37
CA GLU A 79 15.47 7.10 36.05
C GLU A 79 16.51 6.45 35.12
N VAL A 80 16.04 5.66 34.17
CA VAL A 80 16.86 5.09 33.10
C VAL A 80 17.04 6.10 31.99
N GLU A 81 18.26 6.61 31.84
CA GLU A 81 18.72 7.31 30.65
C GLU A 81 18.65 6.36 29.45
N ILE A 82 17.66 6.56 28.56
CA ILE A 82 17.46 5.74 27.36
C ILE A 82 18.58 6.03 26.36
N SER A 83 19.71 5.36 26.54
CA SER A 83 20.70 5.18 25.47
C SER A 83 20.12 4.19 24.46
N HIS A 84 19.84 4.65 23.24
CA HIS A 84 19.49 3.75 22.14
C HIS A 84 20.69 2.84 21.86
N PRO A 85 20.53 1.51 21.85
CA PRO A 85 21.62 0.61 21.49
C PRO A 85 22.00 0.88 20.04
N VAL A 86 23.22 1.39 19.84
CA VAL A 86 23.91 1.24 18.56
C VAL A 86 24.15 -0.26 18.45
N CYS A 87 23.46 -0.91 17.51
CA CYS A 87 23.57 -2.34 17.29
C CYS A 87 24.93 -2.67 16.65
N ASP A 88 25.99 -2.73 17.47
CA ASP A 88 27.25 -3.35 17.10
C ASP A 88 27.11 -4.88 17.30
N LEU A 89 26.43 -5.54 16.37
CA LEU A 89 26.40 -6.99 16.29
C LEU A 89 27.62 -7.45 15.46
N GLU A 90 28.70 -7.82 16.13
CA GLU A 90 29.84 -8.56 15.56
C GLU A 90 29.48 -10.03 15.26
N GLY A 91 28.35 -10.25 14.58
CA GLY A 91 27.99 -11.55 14.02
C GLY A 91 28.39 -11.60 12.56
N GLY A 92 29.50 -12.29 12.25
CA GLY A 92 30.04 -12.48 10.91
C GLY A 92 28.97 -12.98 9.92
N SER A 93 28.38 -12.03 9.20
CA SER A 93 27.37 -12.27 8.17
C SER A 93 28.07 -12.27 6.81
N VAL A 94 27.82 -13.32 6.02
CA VAL A 94 28.28 -13.54 4.63
C VAL A 94 27.71 -12.49 3.63
N ILE A 95 27.23 -11.35 4.13
CA ILE A 95 26.69 -10.22 3.35
C ILE A 95 27.78 -9.13 3.14
N SER A 96 29.05 -9.37 3.49
CA SER A 96 30.07 -8.31 3.52
C SER A 96 30.71 -7.95 2.18
N GLU A 97 30.53 -8.71 1.09
CA GLU A 97 31.29 -8.47 -0.16
C GLU A 97 30.59 -7.63 -1.24
N PHE A 98 29.30 -7.29 -1.08
CA PHE A 98 28.56 -6.39 -1.99
C PHE A 98 27.99 -5.17 -1.25
N GLN A 99 28.75 -4.63 -0.30
CA GLN A 99 28.40 -3.33 0.25
C GLN A 99 28.73 -2.26 -0.78
N ASP A 100 27.72 -1.85 -1.55
CA ASP A 100 27.69 -0.57 -2.24
C ASP A 100 28.10 0.51 -1.22
N HIS A 101 29.36 0.92 -1.31
CA HIS A 101 29.94 1.88 -0.40
C HIS A 101 29.37 3.25 -0.74
N VAL A 102 28.59 3.80 0.18
CA VAL A 102 28.26 5.23 0.13
C VAL A 102 29.55 5.99 0.42
N ASP A 103 30.06 6.70 -0.58
CA ASP A 103 31.18 7.63 -0.42
C ASP A 103 30.74 8.75 0.55
N LEU A 104 31.25 8.67 1.79
CA LEU A 104 30.87 9.60 2.86
C LEU A 104 31.40 11.01 2.60
N ASP A 105 32.52 11.15 1.89
CA ASP A 105 33.10 12.45 1.56
C ASP A 105 32.27 13.12 0.47
N GLN A 106 31.89 12.38 -0.57
CA GLN A 106 30.96 12.86 -1.59
C GLN A 106 29.61 13.24 -0.97
N LEU A 107 29.08 12.41 -0.07
CA LEU A 107 27.83 12.70 0.64
C LEU A 107 27.95 13.98 1.48
N LYS A 108 29.07 14.16 2.19
CA LYS A 108 29.34 15.37 2.97
C LYS A 108 29.35 16.62 2.09
N ILE A 109 30.05 16.58 0.96
CA ILE A 109 30.11 17.68 -0.02
C ILE A 109 28.71 18.03 -0.53
N LEU A 110 27.90 17.02 -0.86
CA LEU A 110 26.52 17.23 -1.31
C LEU A 110 25.65 17.90 -0.23
N ILE A 111 25.81 17.48 1.03
CA ILE A 111 25.07 18.07 2.17
C ILE A 111 25.51 19.51 2.41
N ASP A 112 26.81 19.78 2.45
CA ASP A 112 27.34 21.14 2.66
C ASP A 112 26.88 22.07 1.53
N THR A 113 26.96 21.61 0.28
CA THR A 113 26.42 22.32 -0.89
C THR A 113 24.92 22.59 -0.75
N ALA A 114 24.13 21.62 -0.27
CA ALA A 114 22.70 21.77 -0.08
C ALA A 114 22.33 22.77 1.03
N ARG A 115 23.13 22.84 2.09
CA ARG A 115 22.97 23.81 3.20
C ARG A 115 23.22 25.24 2.72
N CYS A 116 24.23 25.44 1.88
CA CYS A 116 24.53 26.72 1.24
C CYS A 116 23.32 27.19 0.41
N ARG A 117 22.77 28.36 0.74
CA ARG A 117 21.64 28.95 0.00
C ARG A 117 22.17 29.75 -1.19
N PRO A 118 21.90 29.35 -2.44
CA PRO A 118 22.23 30.22 -3.56
C PRO A 118 21.39 31.49 -3.45
N ILE A 119 22.06 32.64 -3.50
CA ILE A 119 21.42 33.96 -3.56
C ILE A 119 20.77 34.06 -4.94
N THR A 120 19.52 33.65 -5.05
CA THR A 120 18.74 33.83 -6.27
C THR A 120 18.06 35.18 -6.21
N ARG A 121 18.66 36.18 -6.87
CA ARG A 121 17.95 37.44 -7.17
C ARG A 121 16.78 37.08 -8.07
N LYS A 122 15.55 37.26 -7.56
CA LYS A 122 14.36 37.11 -8.39
C LYS A 122 14.34 38.33 -9.33
N PRO A 123 14.35 38.16 -10.65
CA PRO A 123 14.09 39.28 -11.55
C PRO A 123 12.67 39.79 -11.25
N SER A 124 12.57 41.02 -10.72
CA SER A 124 11.32 41.69 -10.37
C SER A 124 10.77 42.51 -11.54
N ALA A 125 10.93 42.03 -12.77
CA ALA A 125 10.38 42.72 -13.92
C ALA A 125 8.87 42.52 -13.96
N HIS A 126 8.11 43.61 -13.78
CA HIS A 126 6.70 43.64 -14.14
C HIS A 126 6.58 43.36 -15.63
N ARG A 127 5.88 42.28 -15.99
CA ARG A 127 5.60 41.94 -17.39
C ARG A 127 4.18 42.36 -17.71
N LYS A 128 3.99 42.92 -18.90
CA LYS A 128 2.68 43.19 -19.50
C LYS A 128 2.45 42.17 -20.61
N PRO A 129 1.20 41.78 -20.87
CA PRO A 129 0.89 41.00 -22.06
C PRO A 129 1.21 41.80 -23.33
N ASN A 130 1.46 41.10 -24.44
CA ASN A 130 1.55 41.72 -25.77
C ASN A 130 0.15 42.16 -26.27
N GLU A 131 0.09 42.70 -27.49
CA GLU A 131 -1.16 43.13 -28.13
C GLU A 131 -2.18 42.00 -28.31
N ALA A 132 -1.71 40.74 -28.43
CA ALA A 132 -2.55 39.55 -28.51
C ALA A 132 -3.05 39.03 -27.15
N GLY A 133 -2.69 39.69 -26.04
CA GLY A 133 -3.06 39.27 -24.69
C GLY A 133 -2.19 38.13 -24.12
N GLU A 134 -1.11 37.77 -24.80
CA GLU A 134 -0.20 36.70 -24.42
C GLU A 134 0.93 37.22 -23.52
N TRP A 135 1.43 36.35 -22.66
CA TRP A 135 2.44 36.67 -21.65
C TRP A 135 3.78 36.03 -22.00
N LEU A 136 4.85 36.82 -21.92
CA LEU A 136 6.21 36.33 -22.14
C LEU A 136 6.66 35.41 -21.00
N CYS A 137 6.85 34.13 -21.31
CA CYS A 137 7.49 33.17 -20.41
C CYS A 137 8.97 33.49 -20.28
N GLY A 138 9.42 33.75 -19.06
CA GLY A 138 10.78 34.23 -18.82
C GLY A 138 11.87 33.20 -19.09
N PRO A 139 11.68 31.90 -18.76
CA PRO A 139 12.66 30.87 -19.10
C PRO A 139 12.74 30.49 -20.58
N CYS A 140 11.60 30.33 -21.29
CA CYS A 140 11.64 29.90 -22.71
C CYS A 140 11.55 31.04 -23.72
N GLY A 141 11.30 32.28 -23.30
CA GLY A 141 11.18 33.44 -24.19
C GLY A 141 9.94 33.44 -25.09
N GLN A 142 9.02 32.49 -24.93
CA GLN A 142 7.80 32.40 -25.75
C GLN A 142 6.66 33.24 -25.14
N PHE A 143 5.89 33.91 -25.99
CA PHE A 143 4.59 34.48 -25.63
C PHE A 143 3.54 33.35 -25.62
N LEU A 144 2.81 33.24 -24.53
CA LEU A 144 1.81 32.18 -24.32
C LEU A 144 0.56 32.75 -23.65
N PRO A 145 -0.62 32.16 -23.86
CA PRO A 145 -1.84 32.67 -23.25
C PRO A 145 -1.83 32.48 -21.72
N ALA A 146 -2.65 33.22 -20.99
CA ALA A 146 -2.61 33.33 -19.52
C ALA A 146 -2.74 31.98 -18.79
N GLU A 147 -3.57 31.09 -19.32
CA GLU A 147 -3.83 29.72 -18.86
C GLU A 147 -2.61 28.80 -18.97
N ALA A 148 -1.59 29.17 -19.76
CA ALA A 148 -0.32 28.48 -19.78
C ALA A 148 0.52 28.77 -18.53
N PHE A 149 0.11 29.69 -17.64
CA PHE A 149 0.81 30.08 -16.43
C PHE A 149 0.04 29.67 -15.16
N HIS A 150 0.75 29.59 -14.03
CA HIS A 150 0.09 29.47 -12.72
C HIS A 150 -0.32 30.85 -12.21
N VAL A 151 -1.51 30.95 -11.63
CA VAL A 151 -1.98 32.14 -10.90
C VAL A 151 -1.36 32.12 -9.50
N ARG A 152 -0.63 33.16 -9.11
CA ARG A 152 0.14 33.19 -7.86
C ARG A 152 -0.63 33.65 -6.64
N ASP A 153 -1.63 34.51 -6.81
CA ASP A 153 -2.60 34.91 -5.80
C ASP A 153 -3.72 35.68 -6.51
N ARG A 154 -4.97 35.51 -6.06
CA ARG A 154 -5.99 36.56 -6.21
C ARG A 154 -5.87 37.37 -4.93
N GLY A 155 -5.04 38.42 -4.93
CA GLY A 155 -5.03 39.34 -3.80
C GLY A 155 -6.46 39.81 -3.55
N ALA A 156 -6.86 39.94 -2.28
CA ALA A 156 -8.23 40.23 -1.88
C ALA A 156 -8.80 41.53 -2.51
N ASP A 157 -7.93 42.38 -3.05
CA ASP A 157 -8.25 43.75 -3.45
C ASP A 157 -7.62 44.15 -4.80
N SER A 158 -7.34 43.19 -5.69
CA SER A 158 -6.82 43.54 -7.02
C SER A 158 -7.46 42.73 -8.14
N ASP A 159 -8.18 43.41 -9.03
CA ASP A 159 -8.66 42.90 -10.33
C ASP A 159 -7.53 42.36 -11.25
N ARG A 160 -6.27 42.53 -10.84
CA ARG A 160 -5.10 42.09 -11.60
C ARG A 160 -4.68 40.69 -11.19
N VAL A 161 -4.95 39.72 -12.08
CA VAL A 161 -4.43 38.35 -11.98
C VAL A 161 -2.89 38.38 -12.08
N ARG A 162 -2.20 37.99 -11.00
CA ARG A 162 -0.73 37.85 -11.02
C ARG A 162 -0.35 36.47 -11.54
N LEU A 163 0.18 36.42 -12.76
CA LEU A 163 0.72 35.20 -13.36
C LEU A 163 2.17 34.93 -12.94
N ALA A 164 2.56 33.66 -12.96
CA ALA A 164 3.89 33.23 -12.58
C ALA A 164 5.01 33.68 -13.56
N TYR A 165 6.23 33.74 -13.00
CA TYR A 165 7.55 33.65 -13.67
C TYR A 165 7.55 32.99 -15.07
N ALA A 166 7.19 31.73 -15.01
CA ALA A 166 7.38 30.74 -16.03
C ALA A 166 6.03 30.12 -16.36
N CYS A 167 5.86 29.71 -17.61
CA CYS A 167 4.75 28.86 -17.99
C CYS A 167 4.78 27.54 -17.19
N LYS A 168 3.66 26.83 -17.14
CA LYS A 168 3.49 25.57 -16.43
C LYS A 168 4.56 24.55 -16.82
N HIS A 169 4.95 24.50 -18.10
CA HIS A 169 5.99 23.61 -18.61
C HIS A 169 7.37 23.94 -18.04
N CYS A 170 7.89 25.15 -18.29
CA CYS A 170 9.20 25.57 -17.76
C CYS A 170 9.24 25.56 -16.22
N ASN A 171 8.12 25.87 -15.56
CA ASN A 171 8.03 25.78 -14.12
C ASN A 171 8.19 24.33 -13.64
N ARG A 172 7.53 23.37 -14.31
CA ARG A 172 7.67 21.93 -14.04
C ARG A 172 9.11 21.47 -14.25
N ASP A 173 9.76 21.83 -15.36
CA ASP A 173 11.14 21.40 -15.63
C ASP A 173 12.13 22.01 -14.65
N ARG A 174 11.93 23.28 -14.28
CA ARG A 174 12.70 23.91 -13.22
C ARG A 174 12.54 23.19 -11.88
N PHE A 175 11.32 22.78 -11.51
CA PHE A 175 11.10 21.99 -10.31
C PHE A 175 11.72 20.59 -10.41
N ARG A 176 11.64 19.92 -11.56
CA ARG A 176 12.32 18.64 -11.79
C ARG A 176 13.84 18.77 -11.61
N ALA A 177 14.46 19.78 -12.21
CA ALA A 177 15.88 20.06 -12.05
C ALA A 177 16.24 20.39 -10.59
N TYR A 178 15.44 21.22 -9.92
CA TYR A 178 15.65 21.55 -8.51
C TYR A 178 15.55 20.31 -7.60
N TYR A 179 14.56 19.44 -7.83
CA TYR A 179 14.38 18.21 -7.04
C TYR A 179 15.44 17.14 -7.30
N ARG A 180 16.25 17.27 -8.36
CA ARG A 180 17.47 16.49 -8.56
C ARG A 180 18.66 17.01 -7.74
N THR A 181 18.53 18.16 -7.09
CA THR A 181 19.50 18.62 -6.09
C THR A 181 19.10 18.12 -4.71
N LEU A 182 20.08 17.82 -3.84
CA LEU A 182 19.81 17.32 -2.50
C LEU A 182 18.97 18.31 -1.67
N ARG A 183 19.19 19.62 -1.83
CA ARG A 183 18.39 20.67 -1.19
C ARG A 183 16.93 20.65 -1.66
N GLY A 184 16.72 20.54 -2.97
CA GLY A 184 15.38 20.50 -3.52
C GLY A 184 14.63 19.23 -3.15
N TYR A 185 15.32 18.11 -3.12
CA TYR A 185 14.82 16.85 -2.60
C TYR A 185 14.37 16.96 -1.13
N ALA A 186 15.22 17.49 -0.26
CA ALA A 186 14.89 17.70 1.16
C ALA A 186 13.67 18.63 1.33
N ALA A 187 13.62 19.73 0.58
CA ALA A 187 12.46 20.63 0.57
C ALA A 187 11.17 19.96 0.08
N HIS A 188 11.28 19.07 -0.91
CA HIS A 188 10.15 18.29 -1.44
C HIS A 188 9.59 17.32 -0.39
N LEU A 189 10.45 16.61 0.36
CA LEU A 189 10.03 15.74 1.44
C LEU A 189 9.27 16.50 2.54
N VAL A 190 9.78 17.66 2.96
CA VAL A 190 9.11 18.53 3.94
C VAL A 190 7.76 19.03 3.43
N CYS A 191 7.70 19.47 2.17
CA CYS A 191 6.45 19.91 1.55
C CYS A 191 5.40 18.80 1.55
N SER A 192 5.81 17.58 1.17
CA SER A 192 4.97 16.38 1.19
C SER A 192 4.49 16.04 2.61
N ALA A 193 5.40 16.09 3.59
CA ALA A 193 5.09 15.86 5.01
C ALA A 193 4.05 16.87 5.52
N ARG A 194 4.23 18.18 5.26
CA ARG A 194 3.27 19.23 5.63
C ARG A 194 1.91 19.03 4.99
N SER A 195 1.86 18.61 3.72
CA SER A 195 0.60 18.33 3.04
C SER A 195 -0.17 17.21 3.74
N ARG A 196 0.51 16.09 4.04
CA ARG A 196 -0.09 14.95 4.76
C ARG A 196 -0.49 15.31 6.19
N SER A 197 0.34 16.08 6.89
CA SER A 197 0.03 16.56 8.25
C SER A 197 -1.24 17.40 8.28
N ARG A 198 -1.44 18.32 7.33
CA ARG A 198 -2.69 19.10 7.21
C ARG A 198 -3.91 18.21 6.96
N GLN A 199 -3.79 17.22 6.08
CA GLN A 199 -4.87 16.28 5.79
C GLN A 199 -5.29 15.46 7.03
N TRP A 200 -4.35 15.19 7.94
CA TRP A 200 -4.59 14.37 9.13
C TRP A 200 -4.71 15.17 10.43
N GLY A 201 -4.67 16.50 10.37
CA GLY A 201 -4.72 17.36 11.56
C GLY A 201 -3.54 17.14 12.53
N LYS A 202 -2.33 16.92 12.00
CA LYS A 202 -1.11 16.69 12.79
C LYS A 202 -0.09 17.81 12.59
N PRO A 203 0.74 18.13 13.60
CA PRO A 203 1.83 19.10 13.42
C PRO A 203 2.90 18.58 12.46
N CYS A 204 3.64 19.50 11.85
CA CYS A 204 4.82 19.21 11.03
C CYS A 204 5.84 20.32 11.25
N GLU A 205 6.85 20.01 12.05
CA GLU A 205 7.91 20.93 12.48
C GLU A 205 9.17 20.79 11.62
N LEU A 206 9.22 19.76 10.77
CA LEU A 206 10.37 19.51 9.91
C LEU A 206 10.69 20.70 9.00
N THR A 207 11.99 20.94 8.90
CA THR A 207 12.65 21.82 7.95
C THR A 207 13.49 21.01 6.97
N ALA A 208 13.96 21.65 5.90
CA ALA A 208 14.88 20.98 4.97
C ALA A 208 16.22 20.63 5.65
N MET A 209 16.64 21.36 6.68
CA MET A 209 17.86 21.09 7.43
C MET A 209 17.72 19.80 8.24
N ASP A 210 16.57 19.56 8.87
CA ASP A 210 16.32 18.32 9.61
C ASP A 210 16.44 17.09 8.70
N ILE A 211 15.96 17.19 7.45
CA ILE A 211 16.11 16.12 6.46
C ILE A 211 17.59 15.90 6.10
N LEU A 212 18.37 16.96 5.86
CA LEU A 212 19.80 16.84 5.58
C LEU A 212 20.56 16.22 6.75
N ASP A 213 20.19 16.58 7.98
CA ASP A 213 20.77 16.00 9.20
C ASP A 213 20.40 14.51 9.34
N MET A 214 19.18 14.10 8.98
CA MET A 214 18.80 12.69 8.91
C MET A 214 19.64 11.94 7.88
N ILE A 215 19.82 12.48 6.68
CA ILE A 215 20.66 11.87 5.63
C ILE A 215 22.08 11.65 6.14
N TRP A 216 22.67 12.65 6.78
CA TRP A 216 24.01 12.54 7.37
C TRP A 216 24.07 11.49 8.47
N LYS A 217 23.16 11.58 9.45
CA LYS A 217 23.09 10.64 10.59
C LYS A 217 22.92 9.19 10.11
N GLN A 218 22.18 8.98 9.03
CA GLN A 218 21.94 7.67 8.44
C GLN A 218 22.96 7.29 7.37
N LYS A 219 23.99 8.11 7.13
CA LYS A 219 25.03 7.88 6.12
C LYS A 219 24.45 7.57 4.73
N GLY A 220 23.34 8.23 4.36
CA GLY A 220 22.64 8.00 3.10
C GLY A 220 21.96 6.62 2.97
N ARG A 221 21.66 5.95 4.08
CA ARG A 221 21.06 4.61 4.09
C ARG A 221 19.64 4.59 4.67
N CYS A 222 18.87 3.58 4.30
CA CYS A 222 17.55 3.29 4.86
C CYS A 222 17.67 2.96 6.35
N ALA A 223 16.86 3.61 7.19
CA ALA A 223 16.85 3.38 8.64
C ALA A 223 16.51 1.94 9.06
N TYR A 224 15.78 1.21 8.22
CA TYR A 224 15.28 -0.13 8.56
C TYR A 224 16.16 -1.25 7.99
N SER A 225 16.60 -1.11 6.75
CA SER A 225 17.33 -2.16 6.04
C SER A 225 18.82 -1.88 5.85
N GLY A 226 19.30 -0.66 6.10
CA GLY A 226 20.69 -0.27 5.84
C GLY A 226 21.05 -0.14 4.36
N ILE A 227 20.12 -0.41 3.44
CA ILE A 227 20.31 -0.27 1.99
C ILE A 227 20.57 1.21 1.65
N PRO A 228 21.57 1.53 0.82
CA PRO A 228 21.77 2.89 0.31
C PRO A 228 20.50 3.40 -0.37
N VAL A 229 20.01 4.56 0.06
CA VAL A 229 18.85 5.17 -0.58
C VAL A 229 19.30 6.10 -1.69
N GLU A 230 18.58 6.07 -2.81
CA GLU A 230 18.89 6.92 -3.94
C GLU A 230 18.30 8.32 -3.71
N LEU A 231 19.16 9.30 -3.43
CA LEU A 231 18.76 10.65 -3.00
C LEU A 231 18.46 11.60 -4.16
N LEU A 232 19.10 11.41 -5.32
CA LEU A 232 19.08 12.36 -6.44
C LEU A 232 18.32 11.84 -7.67
N LEU A 233 17.90 10.57 -7.64
CA LEU A 233 17.16 9.93 -8.72
C LEU A 233 15.69 9.77 -8.31
N PRO A 234 14.79 10.66 -8.77
CA PRO A 234 13.37 10.50 -8.47
C PRO A 234 12.85 9.21 -9.11
N ASN A 235 11.91 8.52 -8.47
CA ASN A 235 11.31 7.29 -8.99
C ASN A 235 12.29 6.15 -9.29
N SER A 236 13.41 6.08 -8.59
CA SER A 236 14.37 4.99 -8.77
C SER A 236 14.07 3.78 -7.88
N HIS A 237 14.92 2.76 -8.00
CA HIS A 237 14.98 1.66 -7.04
C HIS A 237 15.51 2.21 -5.71
N TRP A 238 14.93 1.80 -4.58
CA TRP A 238 15.37 2.29 -3.26
C TRP A 238 15.31 3.81 -3.07
N ARG A 239 14.37 4.49 -3.76
CA ARG A 239 14.14 5.93 -3.56
C ARG A 239 13.93 6.22 -2.08
N SER A 240 14.53 7.29 -1.58
CA SER A 240 14.32 7.70 -0.20
C SER A 240 12.85 8.15 0.02
N SER A 241 12.34 7.91 1.22
CA SER A 241 11.04 8.32 1.69
C SER A 241 11.12 8.70 3.16
N LEU A 242 10.28 9.63 3.58
CA LEU A 242 10.14 10.02 4.98
C LEU A 242 9.07 9.18 5.67
N GLU A 243 9.46 8.49 6.75
CA GLU A 243 8.60 7.63 7.56
C GLU A 243 8.54 8.11 9.01
N ARG A 244 7.38 7.98 9.64
CA ARG A 244 7.22 8.24 11.08
C ARG A 244 7.47 6.95 11.85
N ARG A 245 8.31 6.99 12.88
CA ARG A 245 8.49 5.89 13.83
C ARG A 245 7.16 5.55 14.49
N GLU A 246 6.48 6.58 14.97
CA GLU A 246 5.17 6.46 15.59
C GLU A 246 4.14 7.24 14.80
N ASN A 247 3.17 6.53 14.26
CA ASN A 247 2.09 7.16 13.51
C ASN A 247 1.19 8.02 14.39
N ALA A 248 1.21 7.90 15.72
CA ALA A 248 0.41 8.71 16.64
C ALA A 248 0.88 10.17 16.67
N HIS A 249 2.17 10.39 16.49
CA HIS A 249 2.81 11.70 16.48
C HIS A 249 2.78 12.37 15.09
N GLY A 250 3.15 13.65 15.06
CA GLY A 250 3.31 14.43 13.83
C GLY A 250 4.64 14.14 13.13
N TYR A 251 5.00 15.00 12.17
CA TYR A 251 6.35 14.97 11.59
C TYR A 251 7.26 15.92 12.37
N CYS A 252 8.11 15.39 13.23
CA CYS A 252 9.20 16.09 13.93
C CYS A 252 10.52 15.32 13.75
N ARG A 253 11.64 15.92 14.15
CA ARG A 253 12.99 15.40 13.92
C ARG A 253 13.21 14.06 14.63
N GLU A 254 12.64 13.89 15.82
CA GLU A 254 12.79 12.72 16.69
C GLU A 254 11.91 11.57 16.24
N ASN A 255 10.73 11.87 15.69
CA ASN A 255 9.77 10.86 15.23
C ASN A 255 9.93 10.47 13.76
N CYS A 256 10.85 11.07 13.00
CA CYS A 256 11.00 10.78 11.58
C CYS A 256 12.35 10.15 11.25
N VAL A 257 12.32 9.29 10.23
CA VAL A 257 13.50 8.64 9.67
C VAL A 257 13.38 8.58 8.15
N LEU A 258 14.51 8.51 7.43
CA LEU A 258 14.48 8.16 6.03
C LEU A 258 14.55 6.65 5.86
N VAL A 259 13.68 6.15 4.99
CA VAL A 259 13.58 4.74 4.62
C VAL A 259 13.60 4.63 3.11
N ALA A 260 13.97 3.47 2.56
CA ALA A 260 13.69 3.21 1.16
C ALA A 260 12.16 3.10 0.96
N GLY A 261 11.65 3.60 -0.17
CA GLY A 261 10.22 3.72 -0.44
C GLY A 261 9.46 2.40 -0.40
N GLU A 262 10.17 1.29 -0.62
CA GLU A 262 9.72 -0.10 -0.48
C GLU A 262 9.28 -0.43 0.96
N PHE A 263 9.84 0.24 1.96
CA PHE A 263 9.50 0.04 3.38
C PHE A 263 8.48 1.06 3.90
N ASN A 264 8.05 2.02 3.08
CA ASN A 264 6.97 2.94 3.44
C ASN A 264 5.61 2.31 3.09
N SER A 265 5.16 1.41 3.94
CA SER A 265 3.84 0.77 3.86
C SER A 265 2.81 1.51 4.72
N SER A 266 1.56 1.50 4.27
CA SER A 266 0.47 2.14 5.03
C SER A 266 0.16 1.39 6.32
N ASP A 267 -0.01 2.14 7.41
CA ASP A 267 -0.49 1.62 8.68
C ASP A 267 -2.02 1.43 8.66
N TYR A 268 -2.46 0.18 8.53
CA TYR A 268 -3.89 -0.20 8.52
C TYR A 268 -4.52 -0.24 9.92
N SER A 269 -3.76 -0.06 11.00
CA SER A 269 -4.30 -0.04 12.37
C SER A 269 -5.32 1.09 12.60
N ARG A 270 -5.28 2.11 11.73
CA ARG A 270 -6.11 3.33 11.81
C ARG A 270 -7.36 3.30 10.95
N CYS A 271 -7.65 2.19 10.27
CA CYS A 271 -8.87 2.09 9.49
C CYS A 271 -10.10 2.26 10.41
N PRO A 272 -11.07 3.14 10.08
CA PRO A 272 -12.28 3.30 10.86
C PRO A 272 -12.97 1.95 11.12
N GLY A 273 -13.32 1.68 12.38
CA GLY A 273 -13.99 0.44 12.79
C GLY A 273 -13.06 -0.73 13.18
N VAL A 274 -11.74 -0.55 13.16
CA VAL A 274 -10.80 -1.51 13.77
C VAL A 274 -10.77 -1.28 15.29
N ILE A 275 -11.04 -2.32 16.07
CA ILE A 275 -10.94 -2.27 17.53
C ILE A 275 -9.45 -2.38 17.89
N LYS A 276 -8.91 -1.42 18.64
CA LYS A 276 -7.47 -1.40 19.02
C LYS A 276 -7.00 -2.71 19.66
N ALA A 277 -7.85 -3.35 20.48
CA ALA A 277 -7.55 -4.63 21.13
C ALA A 277 -7.40 -5.81 20.14
N GLU A 278 -7.88 -5.69 18.90
CA GLU A 278 -7.76 -6.73 17.86
C GLU A 278 -6.47 -6.58 17.02
N ILE A 279 -5.67 -5.55 17.27
CA ILE A 279 -4.48 -5.24 16.49
C ILE A 279 -3.30 -6.00 17.11
N THR A 280 -3.05 -7.20 16.61
CA THR A 280 -1.90 -8.02 17.03
C THR A 280 -0.62 -7.71 16.25
N GLY A 281 -0.71 -6.89 15.20
CA GLY A 281 0.42 -6.45 14.41
C GLY A 281 0.11 -5.22 13.56
N THR A 282 1.12 -4.79 12.81
CA THR A 282 1.05 -3.64 11.90
C THR A 282 1.68 -4.05 10.56
N ALA A 283 1.16 -3.52 9.45
CA ALA A 283 1.81 -3.68 8.14
C ALA A 283 2.98 -2.71 7.95
N GLN A 284 3.17 -1.76 8.87
CA GLN A 284 4.28 -0.82 8.87
C GLN A 284 5.59 -1.56 9.09
N TRP A 285 6.60 -1.25 8.30
CA TRP A 285 7.94 -1.78 8.50
C TRP A 285 8.63 -1.14 9.71
N SER A 286 9.54 -1.88 10.33
CA SER A 286 10.49 -1.42 11.35
C SER A 286 11.83 -2.13 11.13
N ALA A 287 12.89 -1.67 11.78
CA ALA A 287 14.20 -2.31 11.70
C ALA A 287 14.13 -3.77 12.20
N GLU A 288 13.47 -3.98 13.34
CA GLU A 288 13.28 -5.29 13.96
C GLU A 288 12.51 -6.23 13.02
N LYS A 289 11.49 -5.71 12.34
CA LYS A 289 10.73 -6.48 11.36
C LYS A 289 11.59 -6.88 10.17
N VAL A 290 12.40 -5.96 9.62
CA VAL A 290 13.34 -6.28 8.54
C VAL A 290 14.29 -7.40 8.96
N GLN A 291 14.81 -7.37 10.18
CA GLN A 291 15.70 -8.43 10.71
C GLN A 291 14.95 -9.77 10.88
N SER A 292 13.73 -9.74 11.39
CA SER A 292 12.93 -10.96 11.61
C SER A 292 12.62 -11.74 10.33
N VAL A 293 12.58 -11.09 9.16
CA VAL A 293 12.33 -11.76 7.87
C VAL A 293 13.33 -12.88 7.65
N PHE A 294 14.60 -12.71 8.00
CA PHE A 294 15.61 -13.76 7.84
C PHE A 294 15.22 -15.05 8.59
N HIS A 295 14.75 -14.91 9.82
CA HIS A 295 14.35 -16.04 10.67
C HIS A 295 13.03 -16.66 10.18
N LEU A 296 12.08 -15.81 9.78
CA LEU A 296 10.78 -16.26 9.25
C LEU A 296 10.91 -17.06 7.95
N ARG A 297 11.91 -16.76 7.10
CA ARG A 297 12.19 -17.54 5.89
C ARG A 297 12.55 -18.99 6.20
N GLN A 298 13.21 -19.22 7.32
CA GLN A 298 13.64 -20.56 7.77
C GLN A 298 12.53 -21.34 8.46
N GLN A 299 11.46 -20.68 8.91
CA GLN A 299 10.33 -21.35 9.54
C GLN A 299 9.59 -22.24 8.53
N ASN A 300 9.29 -23.47 8.91
CA ASN A 300 8.49 -24.39 8.12
C ASN A 300 7.01 -24.01 8.18
N THR A 301 6.32 -24.13 7.04
CA THR A 301 4.86 -24.03 7.00
C THR A 301 4.26 -25.41 7.24
N ASP A 302 3.25 -25.50 8.10
CA ASP A 302 2.50 -26.75 8.31
C ASP A 302 1.60 -27.03 7.08
N LEU A 303 2.12 -27.83 6.15
CA LEU A 303 1.44 -28.16 4.90
C LEU A 303 0.20 -29.03 5.10
N LEU A 304 0.16 -29.84 6.16
CA LEU A 304 -1.01 -30.67 6.47
C LEU A 304 -2.17 -29.80 6.95
N GLN A 305 -1.89 -28.86 7.87
CA GLN A 305 -2.87 -27.88 8.31
C GLN A 305 -3.33 -27.00 7.13
N LEU A 306 -2.40 -26.53 6.30
CA LEU A 306 -2.75 -25.73 5.11
C LEU A 306 -3.67 -26.50 4.15
N PHE A 307 -3.37 -27.77 3.87
CA PHE A 307 -4.22 -28.62 3.04
C PHE A 307 -5.62 -28.78 3.64
N GLY A 308 -5.71 -29.00 4.95
CA GLY A 308 -6.98 -29.06 5.69
C GLY A 308 -7.78 -27.76 5.58
N ASP A 309 -7.11 -26.61 5.76
CA ASP A 309 -7.73 -25.29 5.64
C ASP A 309 -8.23 -25.03 4.21
N ILE A 310 -7.48 -25.42 3.17
CA ILE A 310 -7.89 -25.31 1.76
C ILE A 310 -9.11 -26.19 1.48
N LYS A 311 -9.10 -27.44 1.95
CA LYS A 311 -10.23 -28.38 1.79
C LYS A 311 -11.48 -27.82 2.46
N GLN A 312 -11.35 -27.31 3.69
CA GLN A 312 -12.45 -26.66 4.40
C GLN A 312 -12.94 -25.41 3.64
N ALA A 313 -12.03 -24.59 3.11
CA ALA A 313 -12.40 -23.38 2.38
C ALA A 313 -13.16 -23.67 1.08
N ARG A 314 -12.84 -24.77 0.38
CA ARG A 314 -13.59 -25.25 -0.79
C ARG A 314 -14.97 -25.76 -0.45
N SER A 315 -15.12 -26.39 0.71
CA SER A 315 -16.43 -26.83 1.18
C SER A 315 -17.34 -25.60 1.40
N LYS A 316 -18.43 -25.50 0.63
CA LYS A 316 -19.44 -24.47 0.85
C LYS A 316 -20.27 -24.92 2.06
N PRO A 317 -20.25 -24.21 3.21
CA PRO A 317 -21.17 -24.54 4.29
C PRO A 317 -22.61 -24.45 3.76
N LYS A 318 -23.36 -25.55 3.87
CA LYS A 318 -24.78 -25.58 3.56
C LYS A 318 -25.50 -24.90 4.72
N PHE A 319 -25.69 -23.58 4.64
CA PHE A 319 -26.56 -22.89 5.57
C PHE A 319 -28.01 -23.12 5.15
N SER A 320 -28.72 -23.98 5.87
CA SER A 320 -30.19 -24.00 5.82
C SER A 320 -30.67 -22.72 6.51
N ALA A 321 -31.09 -21.74 5.71
CA ALA A 321 -31.65 -20.51 6.26
C ALA A 321 -33.03 -20.84 6.86
N ILE A 322 -33.08 -21.07 8.17
CA ILE A 322 -34.35 -21.10 8.90
C ILE A 322 -34.90 -19.67 8.86
N ARG A 323 -35.96 -19.46 8.07
CA ARG A 323 -36.68 -18.19 8.00
C ARG A 323 -37.53 -18.05 9.26
N LEU A 324 -36.99 -17.42 10.29
CA LEU A 324 -37.78 -16.97 11.43
C LEU A 324 -38.52 -15.69 11.04
N THR A 325 -39.85 -15.73 11.07
CA THR A 325 -40.69 -14.52 11.02
C THR A 325 -40.41 -13.70 12.26
N LYS A 326 -39.98 -12.45 12.07
CA LYS A 326 -39.74 -11.51 13.16
C LYS A 326 -40.97 -10.65 13.34
N LEU A 327 -41.57 -10.70 14.51
CA LEU A 327 -42.57 -9.74 14.94
C LEU A 327 -41.91 -8.74 15.90
N PRO A 328 -42.11 -7.43 15.72
CA PRO A 328 -41.67 -6.45 16.72
C PRO A 328 -42.43 -6.65 18.04
N ASN A 329 -41.82 -6.28 19.16
CA ASN A 329 -42.51 -6.22 20.45
C ASN A 329 -43.44 -4.98 20.53
N SER A 330 -44.08 -4.77 21.69
CA SER A 330 -44.93 -3.60 21.95
C SER A 330 -44.21 -2.25 21.83
N GLU A 331 -42.88 -2.24 21.94
CA GLU A 331 -42.03 -1.04 21.82
C GLU A 331 -41.51 -0.81 20.39
N GLY A 332 -41.90 -1.67 19.43
CA GLY A 332 -41.40 -1.59 18.05
C GLY A 332 -39.99 -2.12 17.85
N GLU A 333 -39.40 -2.74 18.87
CA GLU A 333 -38.08 -3.35 18.80
C GLU A 333 -38.13 -4.73 18.16
N LEU A 334 -37.01 -5.12 17.53
CA LEU A 334 -36.88 -6.42 16.88
C LEU A 334 -35.97 -7.36 17.66
N PRO A 335 -36.33 -8.66 17.78
CA PRO A 335 -35.43 -9.63 18.36
C PRO A 335 -34.29 -9.94 17.37
N CYS A 336 -33.04 -9.84 17.85
CA CYS A 336 -31.89 -10.30 17.10
C CYS A 336 -31.87 -11.83 17.05
N SER A 337 -31.82 -12.45 15.86
CA SER A 337 -31.83 -13.92 15.75
C SER A 337 -30.57 -14.59 16.33
N LYS A 338 -29.52 -13.82 16.63
CA LYS A 338 -28.24 -14.31 17.16
C LYS A 338 -28.10 -14.11 18.67
N CYS A 339 -28.15 -12.87 19.15
CA CYS A 339 -28.04 -12.61 20.59
C CYS A 339 -29.38 -12.71 21.35
N ARG A 340 -30.51 -12.87 20.65
CA ARG A 340 -31.87 -12.98 21.22
C ARG A 340 -32.35 -11.76 22.03
N VAL A 341 -31.61 -10.66 21.99
CA VAL A 341 -31.99 -9.37 22.61
C VAL A 341 -32.88 -8.56 21.66
N TYR A 342 -33.93 -7.95 22.18
CA TYR A 342 -34.74 -6.95 21.47
C TYR A 342 -33.97 -5.64 21.37
N LYS A 343 -33.92 -5.06 20.17
CA LYS A 343 -33.20 -3.82 19.90
C LYS A 343 -34.01 -2.91 18.96
N PRO A 344 -33.79 -1.59 19.00
CA PRO A 344 -34.40 -0.67 18.05
C PRO A 344 -34.07 -1.04 16.59
N ILE A 345 -34.97 -0.73 15.65
CA ILE A 345 -34.79 -1.01 14.22
C ILE A 345 -33.49 -0.38 13.67
N SER A 346 -33.08 0.77 14.22
CA SER A 346 -31.82 1.46 13.88
C SER A 346 -30.58 0.61 14.13
N ASP A 347 -30.64 -0.37 15.03
CA ASP A 347 -29.52 -1.26 15.35
C ASP A 347 -29.38 -2.42 14.36
N PHE A 348 -30.21 -2.47 13.32
CA PHE A 348 -30.14 -3.46 12.26
C PHE A 348 -29.61 -2.83 10.96
N ASN A 349 -29.01 -3.66 10.10
CA ASN A 349 -28.62 -3.23 8.75
C ASN A 349 -29.85 -3.20 7.84
N LYS A 350 -30.01 -2.13 7.05
CA LYS A 350 -31.02 -2.06 5.99
C LYS A 350 -30.72 -3.12 4.92
N GLN A 351 -31.74 -3.82 4.46
CA GLN A 351 -31.66 -4.75 3.35
C GLN A 351 -32.47 -4.20 2.18
N SER A 352 -31.86 -4.18 0.99
CA SER A 352 -32.51 -3.66 -0.22
C SER A 352 -33.47 -4.66 -0.86
N VAL A 353 -33.61 -5.86 -0.30
CA VAL A 353 -34.41 -6.93 -0.91
C VAL A 353 -35.87 -6.75 -0.49
N ALA A 354 -36.73 -6.48 -1.48
CA ALA A 354 -38.17 -6.27 -1.29
C ALA A 354 -38.90 -7.46 -0.60
N THR A 355 -38.27 -8.64 -0.56
CA THR A 355 -38.84 -9.86 0.02
C THR A 355 -38.76 -9.93 1.53
N VAL A 356 -38.08 -9.01 2.20
CA VAL A 356 -38.00 -8.98 3.65
C VAL A 356 -39.04 -7.97 4.14
N ALA A 357 -40.10 -8.47 4.79
CA ALA A 357 -41.27 -7.68 5.19
C ALA A 357 -40.94 -6.36 5.92
N MET A 358 -39.81 -6.31 6.63
CA MET A 358 -39.36 -5.16 7.42
C MET A 358 -38.15 -4.42 6.82
N GLY A 359 -37.60 -4.88 5.69
CA GLY A 359 -36.45 -4.24 5.02
C GLY A 359 -35.16 -4.20 5.86
N VAL A 360 -35.03 -5.03 6.89
CA VAL A 360 -33.87 -5.04 7.80
C VAL A 360 -33.36 -6.46 8.10
N SER A 361 -32.09 -6.56 8.51
CA SER A 361 -31.39 -7.81 8.79
C SER A 361 -32.02 -8.70 9.88
N SER A 362 -31.95 -10.01 9.64
CA SER A 362 -31.60 -11.10 10.57
C SER A 362 -31.24 -10.80 12.04
N TYR A 363 -30.19 -10.03 12.20
CA TYR A 363 -29.47 -9.86 13.44
C TYR A 363 -28.93 -8.44 13.49
N CYS A 364 -28.71 -7.94 14.71
CA CYS A 364 -28.24 -6.58 14.94
C CYS A 364 -26.86 -6.34 14.32
N ARG A 365 -26.50 -5.06 14.13
CA ARG A 365 -25.23 -4.59 13.54
C ARG A 365 -24.02 -5.14 14.28
N GLU A 366 -24.09 -5.25 15.60
CA GLU A 366 -23.03 -5.82 16.43
C GLU A 366 -22.82 -7.31 16.13
N CYS A 367 -23.89 -8.12 16.15
CA CYS A 367 -23.84 -9.53 15.77
C CYS A 367 -23.39 -9.71 14.31
N ALA A 368 -23.77 -8.79 13.42
CA ALA A 368 -23.35 -8.76 12.02
C ALA A 368 -21.84 -8.53 11.91
N ALA A 369 -21.31 -7.53 12.62
CA ALA A 369 -19.89 -7.23 12.67
C ALA A 369 -19.10 -8.41 13.24
N GLY A 370 -19.56 -8.98 14.36
CA GLY A 370 -18.94 -10.17 14.96
C GLY A 370 -18.92 -11.38 14.02
N HIS A 371 -20.04 -11.66 13.33
CA HIS A 371 -20.09 -12.73 12.32
C HIS A 371 -19.15 -12.44 11.14
N GLN A 372 -19.12 -11.19 10.65
CA GLN A 372 -18.24 -10.80 9.57
C GLN A 372 -16.76 -10.91 9.95
N ARG A 373 -16.39 -10.59 11.21
CA ARG A 373 -15.04 -10.80 11.75
C ARG A 373 -14.67 -12.28 11.75
N MET A 374 -15.51 -13.13 12.35
CA MET A 374 -15.29 -14.59 12.38
C MET A 374 -15.22 -15.21 10.97
N HIS A 375 -16.05 -14.73 10.04
CA HIS A 375 -15.98 -15.19 8.67
C HIS A 375 -14.67 -14.77 8.01
N ARG A 376 -14.23 -13.53 8.21
CA ARG A 376 -12.96 -13.01 7.65
C ARG A 376 -11.71 -13.65 8.28
N SER A 377 -11.81 -14.25 9.47
CA SER A 377 -10.73 -15.06 10.06
C SER A 377 -10.66 -16.49 9.50
N THR A 378 -11.63 -16.92 8.68
CA THR A 378 -11.51 -18.17 7.92
C THR A 378 -10.76 -17.94 6.61
N LEU A 379 -10.03 -18.95 6.12
CA LEU A 379 -9.35 -18.88 4.82
C LEU A 379 -10.33 -18.51 3.70
N ARG A 380 -11.52 -19.14 3.67
CA ARG A 380 -12.58 -18.84 2.70
C ARG A 380 -12.99 -17.37 2.72
N GLY A 381 -13.34 -16.84 3.89
CA GLY A 381 -13.81 -15.47 4.00
C GLY A 381 -12.71 -14.44 3.72
N HIS A 382 -11.46 -14.76 4.05
CA HIS A 382 -10.31 -13.92 3.70
C HIS A 382 -10.07 -13.90 2.18
N VAL A 383 -10.02 -15.06 1.51
CA VAL A 383 -9.84 -15.16 0.04
C VAL A 383 -10.98 -14.46 -0.71
N GLN A 384 -12.23 -14.63 -0.28
CA GLN A 384 -13.38 -13.91 -0.87
C GLN A 384 -13.25 -12.40 -0.71
N SER A 385 -12.77 -11.93 0.45
CA SER A 385 -12.49 -10.51 0.70
C SER A 385 -11.40 -9.97 -0.23
N LEU A 386 -10.34 -10.75 -0.48
CA LEU A 386 -9.29 -10.39 -1.44
C LEU A 386 -9.85 -10.25 -2.86
N LEU A 387 -10.63 -11.23 -3.33
CA LEU A 387 -11.25 -11.19 -4.66
C LEU A 387 -12.21 -10.02 -4.84
N ALA A 388 -13.05 -9.75 -3.84
CA ALA A 388 -13.99 -8.64 -3.90
C ALA A 388 -13.25 -7.30 -4.04
N LYS A 389 -12.17 -7.11 -3.29
CA LYS A 389 -11.32 -5.90 -3.37
C LYS A 389 -10.61 -5.82 -4.72
N ALA A 390 -10.01 -6.91 -5.20
CA ALA A 390 -9.32 -6.97 -6.47
C ALA A 390 -10.27 -6.64 -7.63
N ARG A 391 -11.47 -7.23 -7.64
CA ARG A 391 -12.51 -6.94 -8.65
C ARG A 391 -12.94 -5.48 -8.63
N SER A 392 -13.15 -4.90 -7.45
CA SER A 392 -13.48 -3.48 -7.32
C SER A 392 -12.38 -2.58 -7.89
N ARG A 393 -11.10 -2.88 -7.58
CA ARG A 393 -9.96 -2.12 -8.10
C ARG A 393 -9.82 -2.27 -9.62
N SER A 394 -10.02 -3.48 -10.14
CA SER A 394 -10.00 -3.75 -11.58
C SER A 394 -11.04 -2.91 -12.32
N ARG A 395 -12.28 -2.89 -11.81
CA ARG A 395 -13.37 -2.07 -12.38
C ARG A 395 -13.05 -0.57 -12.33
N SER A 396 -12.50 -0.08 -11.21
CA SER A 396 -12.16 1.34 -11.09
C SER A 396 -11.06 1.80 -12.04
N ARG A 397 -10.27 0.87 -12.58
CA ARG A 397 -9.16 1.11 -13.51
C ARG A 397 -9.46 0.64 -14.93
N ASP A 398 -10.67 0.13 -15.18
CA ASP A 398 -11.05 -0.50 -16.45
C ASP A 398 -10.08 -1.60 -16.91
N GLN A 399 -9.64 -2.45 -15.97
CA GLN A 399 -8.72 -3.56 -16.24
C GLN A 399 -9.43 -4.91 -16.21
N ALA A 400 -8.93 -5.88 -16.99
CA ALA A 400 -9.44 -7.24 -17.02
C ALA A 400 -9.34 -7.94 -15.65
N PHE A 401 -10.31 -8.80 -15.36
CA PHE A 401 -10.37 -9.59 -14.12
C PHE A 401 -10.75 -11.04 -14.46
N GLY A 402 -9.79 -11.95 -14.36
CA GLY A 402 -9.93 -13.37 -14.67
C GLY A 402 -9.64 -14.32 -13.50
N VAL A 403 -9.22 -13.83 -12.33
CA VAL A 403 -8.87 -14.70 -11.19
C VAL A 403 -10.12 -15.19 -10.44
N SER A 404 -10.20 -16.50 -10.23
CA SER A 404 -11.27 -17.20 -9.53
C SER A 404 -10.98 -17.43 -8.03
N PHE A 405 -11.94 -18.00 -7.30
CA PHE A 405 -11.74 -18.39 -5.90
C PHE A 405 -10.80 -19.58 -5.76
N ASP A 406 -10.95 -20.59 -6.62
CA ASP A 406 -10.11 -21.78 -6.57
C ASP A 406 -8.68 -21.45 -7.03
N ASP A 407 -8.52 -20.55 -8.00
CA ASP A 407 -7.21 -20.05 -8.46
C ASP A 407 -6.35 -19.53 -7.30
N LEU A 408 -6.94 -18.76 -6.38
CA LEU A 408 -6.21 -18.25 -5.21
C LEU A 408 -5.87 -19.32 -4.19
N LEU A 409 -6.70 -20.36 -4.06
CA LEU A 409 -6.39 -21.50 -3.19
C LEU A 409 -5.29 -22.37 -3.78
N ASP A 410 -5.31 -22.58 -5.09
CA ASP A 410 -4.26 -23.31 -5.82
C ASP A 410 -2.95 -22.53 -5.80
N MET A 411 -2.98 -21.22 -5.98
CA MET A 411 -1.82 -20.34 -5.82
C MET A 411 -1.24 -20.41 -4.41
N LEU A 412 -2.09 -20.41 -3.36
CA LEU A 412 -1.63 -20.55 -1.98
C LEU A 412 -0.95 -21.91 -1.74
N TRP A 413 -1.50 -22.98 -2.32
CA TRP A 413 -0.92 -24.33 -2.25
C TRP A 413 0.40 -24.44 -3.00
N GLN A 414 0.46 -23.95 -4.24
CA GLN A 414 1.67 -23.94 -5.07
C GLN A 414 2.80 -23.14 -4.40
N GLN A 415 2.46 -22.03 -3.75
CA GLN A 415 3.39 -21.25 -2.94
C GLN A 415 3.67 -21.86 -1.55
N GLN A 416 3.11 -23.03 -1.23
CA GLN A 416 3.27 -23.72 0.06
C GLN A 416 2.94 -22.83 1.27
N GLY A 417 1.96 -21.93 1.13
CA GLY A 417 1.59 -20.99 2.18
C GLY A 417 2.57 -19.84 2.40
N ARG A 418 3.53 -19.60 1.48
CA ARG A 418 4.58 -18.59 1.63
C ARG A 418 4.38 -17.38 0.72
N CYS A 419 4.97 -16.26 1.12
CA CYS A 419 5.04 -15.03 0.35
C CYS A 419 5.87 -15.23 -0.92
N TYR A 420 5.34 -14.87 -2.08
CA TYR A 420 6.01 -15.04 -3.37
C TYR A 420 7.36 -14.29 -3.51
N TYR A 421 7.52 -13.15 -2.83
CA TYR A 421 8.76 -12.37 -2.90
C TYR A 421 9.79 -12.77 -1.85
N SER A 422 9.36 -12.92 -0.60
CA SER A 422 10.29 -13.08 0.52
C SER A 422 10.40 -14.49 1.06
N GLY A 423 9.48 -15.42 0.71
CA GLY A 423 9.51 -16.79 1.22
C GLY A 423 8.97 -16.98 2.65
N ILE A 424 8.57 -15.90 3.34
CA ILE A 424 8.03 -16.00 4.71
C ILE A 424 6.63 -16.64 4.72
N PRO A 425 6.25 -17.38 5.77
CA PRO A 425 4.89 -17.90 5.94
C PRO A 425 3.83 -16.80 5.97
N LEU A 426 2.73 -16.99 5.23
CA LEU A 426 1.63 -16.04 5.15
C LEU A 426 0.59 -16.29 6.25
N GLN A 427 0.10 -15.22 6.86
CA GLN A 427 -0.97 -15.27 7.85
C GLN A 427 -2.33 -14.95 7.22
N TYR A 428 -3.36 -15.73 7.56
CA TYR A 428 -4.74 -15.48 7.10
C TYR A 428 -5.82 -15.74 8.16
N LYS A 429 -5.47 -16.36 9.29
CA LYS A 429 -6.41 -16.68 10.37
C LYS A 429 -6.68 -15.47 11.26
N GLN A 430 -5.64 -14.73 11.61
CA GLN A 430 -5.78 -13.56 12.46
C GLN A 430 -5.99 -12.29 11.62
N LEU A 431 -6.97 -11.48 12.01
CA LEU A 431 -7.13 -10.14 11.46
C LEU A 431 -6.03 -9.24 12.04
N HIS A 432 -5.61 -8.24 11.28
CA HIS A 432 -4.64 -7.23 11.75
C HIS A 432 -3.31 -7.77 12.30
N THR A 433 -2.88 -8.95 11.85
CA THR A 433 -1.57 -9.54 12.18
C THR A 433 -0.51 -9.19 11.15
N HIS A 434 0.75 -9.44 11.49
CA HIS A 434 1.89 -9.33 10.58
C HIS A 434 1.83 -10.37 9.47
N TRP A 435 2.44 -10.07 8.33
CA TRP A 435 2.62 -11.01 7.21
C TRP A 435 1.31 -11.52 6.63
N ARG A 436 0.26 -10.72 6.76
CA ARG A 436 -1.08 -11.08 6.32
C ARG A 436 -1.12 -11.24 4.81
N MET A 437 -1.69 -12.35 4.35
CA MET A 437 -1.84 -12.65 2.93
C MET A 437 -2.60 -11.55 2.19
N SER A 438 -2.02 -11.08 1.08
CA SER A 438 -2.58 -10.11 0.13
C SER A 438 -2.37 -10.61 -1.30
N LEU A 439 -3.26 -10.18 -2.20
CA LEU A 439 -3.14 -10.46 -3.64
C LEU A 439 -2.40 -9.30 -4.31
N GLU A 440 -1.34 -9.62 -5.04
CA GLU A 440 -0.49 -8.65 -5.75
C GLU A 440 -0.42 -8.97 -7.24
N ARG A 441 -0.27 -7.91 -8.05
CA ARG A 441 -0.02 -8.05 -9.48
C ARG A 441 1.46 -7.91 -9.77
N ILE A 442 2.03 -8.79 -10.59
CA ILE A 442 3.43 -8.71 -10.99
C ILE A 442 3.63 -7.46 -11.88
N ASP A 443 2.79 -7.31 -12.91
CA ASP A 443 2.71 -6.12 -13.74
C ASP A 443 1.42 -5.34 -13.45
N ASN A 444 1.57 -4.07 -13.06
CA ASN A 444 0.46 -3.18 -12.78
C ASN A 444 -0.32 -2.71 -14.02
N LEU A 445 0.26 -2.85 -15.22
CA LEU A 445 -0.40 -2.55 -16.48
C LEU A 445 -1.39 -3.65 -16.88
N VAL A 446 -1.10 -4.89 -16.47
CA VAL A 446 -1.98 -6.03 -16.70
C VAL A 446 -3.04 -6.12 -15.60
N GLY A 447 -4.22 -6.62 -15.97
CA GLY A 447 -5.32 -6.87 -15.04
C GLY A 447 -5.02 -7.98 -14.02
N TYR A 448 -6.05 -8.37 -13.26
CA TYR A 448 -5.94 -9.52 -12.37
C TYR A 448 -6.16 -10.80 -13.18
N THR A 449 -5.09 -11.45 -13.62
CA THR A 449 -5.11 -12.75 -14.33
C THR A 449 -4.27 -13.77 -13.55
N LEU A 450 -4.47 -15.07 -13.80
CA LEU A 450 -3.74 -16.13 -13.10
C LEU A 450 -2.22 -15.95 -13.22
N ASP A 451 -1.73 -15.66 -14.43
CA ASP A 451 -0.29 -15.52 -14.72
C ASP A 451 0.31 -14.19 -14.22
N ASN A 452 -0.51 -13.19 -13.90
CA ASN A 452 -0.07 -11.88 -13.45
C ASN A 452 -0.30 -11.67 -11.95
N CYS A 453 -0.79 -12.67 -11.22
CA CYS A 453 -1.11 -12.53 -9.81
C CYS A 453 -0.31 -13.49 -8.94
N VAL A 454 0.07 -13.01 -7.76
CA VAL A 454 0.79 -13.78 -6.74
C VAL A 454 0.27 -13.43 -5.36
N LEU A 455 0.43 -14.35 -4.39
CA LEU A 455 0.12 -14.07 -3.00
C LEU A 455 1.39 -13.59 -2.27
N ILE A 456 1.26 -12.46 -1.59
CA ILE A 456 2.36 -11.84 -0.84
C ILE A 456 1.92 -11.49 0.58
N ALA A 457 2.88 -11.22 1.46
CA ALA A 457 2.61 -10.55 2.71
C ALA A 457 2.25 -9.08 2.44
N ILE A 458 1.28 -8.54 3.17
CA ILE A 458 0.74 -7.19 2.94
C ILE A 458 1.78 -6.08 3.09
N GLU A 459 2.83 -6.31 3.89
CA GLU A 459 3.99 -5.44 4.05
C GLU A 459 4.71 -5.17 2.71
N PHE A 460 4.65 -6.13 1.78
CA PHE A 460 5.24 -6.02 0.45
C PHE A 460 4.29 -5.38 -0.58
N ASN A 461 3.03 -5.12 -0.20
CA ASN A 461 2.05 -4.48 -1.07
C ASN A 461 2.18 -2.96 -1.00
N THR A 462 3.24 -2.44 -1.60
CA THR A 462 3.52 -1.00 -1.67
C THR A 462 2.82 -0.37 -2.87
N SER A 463 2.37 0.87 -2.71
CA SER A 463 1.76 1.62 -3.82
C SER A 463 2.84 2.05 -4.81
N ASP A 464 2.73 1.60 -6.06
CA ASP A 464 3.55 2.13 -7.15
C ASP A 464 2.91 3.36 -7.77
N TRP A 465 3.51 4.53 -7.52
CA TRP A 465 3.09 5.80 -8.10
C TRP A 465 3.84 6.16 -9.39
N SER A 466 4.90 5.41 -9.74
CA SER A 466 5.77 5.80 -10.85
C SER A 466 5.08 5.62 -12.20
N ARG A 467 4.39 4.49 -12.44
CA ARG A 467 3.89 4.18 -13.79
C ARG A 467 2.62 4.92 -14.22
N MET A 468 1.71 5.24 -13.29
CA MET A 468 0.42 5.85 -13.65
C MET A 468 0.37 7.37 -13.47
N SER A 469 1.33 7.94 -12.74
CA SER A 469 1.28 9.36 -12.35
C SER A 469 2.62 10.09 -12.39
N ALA A 470 3.71 9.42 -12.77
CA ALA A 470 4.99 10.11 -12.86
C ALA A 470 4.92 11.20 -13.93
N THR A 471 4.97 12.42 -13.44
CA THR A 471 5.27 13.59 -14.26
C THR A 471 6.78 13.76 -14.41
N ALA A 472 7.58 12.72 -14.23
CA ALA A 472 9.05 12.75 -14.30
C ALA A 472 9.55 11.42 -14.84
N ASP A 473 10.83 11.37 -15.19
CA ASP A 473 11.49 10.14 -15.63
C ASP A 473 11.35 9.05 -14.54
N VAL A 474 11.14 7.81 -14.99
CA VAL A 474 10.96 6.64 -14.13
C VAL A 474 12.22 5.78 -14.26
N PHE A 475 13.07 5.81 -13.24
CA PHE A 475 14.32 5.03 -13.20
C PHE A 475 14.14 3.67 -12.51
N GLY A 476 12.96 3.42 -11.92
CA GLY A 476 12.64 2.22 -11.17
C GLY A 476 11.20 2.25 -10.63
N THR A 477 10.94 1.36 -9.67
CA THR A 477 9.64 1.29 -8.98
C THR A 477 9.89 1.02 -7.52
N ALA A 478 9.02 1.52 -6.63
CA ALA A 478 9.01 1.13 -5.21
C ALA A 478 8.26 -0.19 -4.96
N GLN A 479 7.78 -0.83 -6.03
CA GLN A 479 7.18 -2.15 -5.97
C GLN A 479 8.24 -3.18 -5.61
N TRP A 480 7.85 -4.12 -4.75
CA TRP A 480 8.68 -5.26 -4.39
C TRP A 480 8.79 -6.26 -5.54
N SER A 481 9.93 -6.92 -5.62
CA SER A 481 10.20 -8.04 -6.53
C SER A 481 11.05 -9.08 -5.80
N ARG A 482 11.17 -10.28 -6.35
CA ARG A 482 12.08 -11.30 -5.80
C ARG A 482 13.51 -10.79 -5.77
N ALA A 483 14.00 -10.18 -6.86
CA ALA A 483 15.35 -9.62 -6.91
C ALA A 483 15.63 -8.62 -5.78
N LYS A 484 14.65 -7.77 -5.43
CA LYS A 484 14.79 -6.85 -4.30
C LYS A 484 14.79 -7.55 -2.95
N ALA A 485 13.90 -8.52 -2.75
CA ALA A 485 13.89 -9.31 -1.52
C ALA A 485 15.19 -10.09 -1.35
N GLU A 486 15.72 -10.66 -2.43
CA GLU A 486 17.02 -11.33 -2.45
C GLU A 486 18.18 -10.36 -2.20
N HIS A 487 18.10 -9.12 -2.71
CA HIS A 487 19.09 -8.10 -2.41
C HIS A 487 19.10 -7.72 -0.92
N VAL A 488 17.93 -7.64 -0.26
CA VAL A 488 17.83 -7.28 1.17
C VAL A 488 18.21 -8.44 2.08
N TRP A 489 17.75 -9.66 1.78
CA TRP A 489 17.81 -10.81 2.71
C TRP A 489 18.60 -12.01 2.17
N GLY A 490 19.27 -11.87 1.03
CA GLY A 490 19.97 -12.96 0.35
C GLY A 490 19.04 -13.89 -0.45
N ARG A 491 19.65 -14.73 -1.30
CA ARG A 491 18.91 -15.74 -2.09
C ARG A 491 18.17 -16.70 -1.17
N GLU A 492 16.94 -17.03 -1.57
CA GLU A 492 16.18 -18.07 -0.86
C GLU A 492 16.83 -19.42 -1.09
N GLN A 493 17.00 -20.20 -0.02
CA GLN A 493 17.44 -21.59 -0.15
C GLN A 493 16.30 -22.51 -0.60
N VAL A 494 15.05 -22.08 -0.45
CA VAL A 494 13.86 -22.83 -0.84
C VAL A 494 13.60 -22.63 -2.34
N LYS A 495 13.81 -23.70 -3.12
CA LYS A 495 13.40 -23.72 -4.53
C LYS A 495 11.89 -23.94 -4.59
N PHE A 496 11.14 -22.92 -5.01
CA PHE A 496 9.76 -23.13 -5.43
C PHE A 496 9.74 -24.06 -6.65
N PRO A 497 8.74 -24.93 -6.80
CA PRO A 497 8.50 -25.60 -8.07
C PRO A 497 8.35 -24.52 -9.14
N THR A 498 9.13 -24.61 -10.22
CA THR A 498 8.92 -23.77 -11.40
C THR A 498 7.55 -24.11 -11.97
N ALA A 499 6.71 -23.09 -12.12
CA ALA A 499 5.35 -23.20 -12.67
C ALA A 499 5.36 -23.74 -14.11
#